data_AF-A0A6V8CT11-F1
#
_entry.id   AF-A0A6V8CT11-F1
#
_cell.length_a   1.000
_cell.length_b   1.000
_cell.length_c   1.000
_cell.angle_alpha   90.00
_cell.angle_beta   90.00
_cell.angle_gamma   90.00
#
_symmetry.space_group_name_H-M   'P 1'
#
loop_
_entity.id
_entity.type
_entity.pdbx_description
1 polymer ?
#
loop_
_entity_poly.entity_id
_entity_poly.type
_entity_poly.pdbx_seq_one_letter_code
_entity_poly.pdbx_strand_id
1 'polypeptide(L)'
;MSIAYISAEIGLESDLHTYSGGLGVLAGDHIKSAADAGVDLVAVTLLYRQGYGIQHLDERGIQTESYRDIDPSHHLEDTGIEISLPLDGAQLYSRLWKMSVNGINGSTVDVIFLDTRHENNPETFANLGERLYGGDDSIRIRQEYLLGVGGIHALDALSVDIEGLHLNEGHCTFAALEMLNRG
;
A
#
# COMPACT_ATOMS: atom_id res chain seq x y z
N MET A 1 -6.39 18.84 8.30
CA MET A 1 -4.97 18.45 8.13
C MET A 1 -4.92 17.07 8.74
N SER A 2 -4.50 16.10 7.95
CA SER A 2 -4.65 14.69 8.30
C SER A 2 -3.33 14.12 8.82
N ILE A 3 -3.40 13.04 9.58
CA ILE A 3 -2.24 12.19 9.85
C ILE A 3 -2.09 11.20 8.70
N ALA A 4 -0.92 11.18 8.05
CA ALA A 4 -0.58 10.16 7.06
C ALA A 4 -0.08 8.89 7.75
N TYR A 5 -0.78 7.78 7.56
CA TYR A 5 -0.40 6.46 8.07
C TYR A 5 0.22 5.63 6.96
N ILE A 6 1.54 5.49 6.94
CA ILE A 6 2.25 4.74 5.90
C ILE A 6 2.55 3.34 6.43
N SER A 7 2.17 2.31 5.68
CA SER A 7 2.41 0.91 6.05
C SER A 7 2.65 0.04 4.82
N ALA A 8 3.56 -0.92 4.93
CA ALA A 8 3.82 -1.90 3.87
C ALA A 8 2.71 -2.95 3.75
N GLU A 9 1.93 -3.16 4.81
CA GLU A 9 0.76 -4.02 4.82
C GLU A 9 -0.37 -3.43 5.66
N ILE A 10 -1.62 -3.67 5.24
CA ILE A 10 -2.84 -3.26 5.93
C ILE A 10 -3.89 -4.36 5.76
N GLY A 11 -4.38 -4.91 6.87
CA GLY A 11 -5.45 -5.91 6.87
C GLY A 11 -6.83 -5.25 6.90
N LEU A 12 -7.56 -5.29 5.78
CA LEU A 12 -8.90 -4.68 5.66
C LEU A 12 -9.97 -5.74 5.37
N GLU A 13 -9.76 -6.52 4.31
CA GLU A 13 -10.66 -7.60 3.90
C GLU A 13 -9.85 -8.86 3.65
N SER A 14 -10.43 -10.03 3.90
CA SER A 14 -9.74 -11.32 3.70
C SER A 14 -9.36 -11.59 2.25
N ASP A 15 -10.18 -11.09 1.30
CA ASP A 15 -9.97 -11.29 -0.14
C ASP A 15 -9.13 -10.16 -0.77
N LEU A 16 -8.80 -9.11 0.00
CA LEU A 16 -7.89 -8.05 -0.42
C LEU A 16 -6.46 -8.40 0.03
N HIS A 17 -5.60 -8.62 -0.96
CA HIS A 17 -4.24 -9.16 -0.80
C HIS A 17 -3.21 -8.17 -0.20
N THR A 18 -3.57 -7.41 0.82
CA THR A 18 -2.77 -6.29 1.33
C THR A 18 -2.06 -6.55 2.66
N TYR A 19 -2.10 -7.78 3.18
CA TYR A 19 -1.37 -8.15 4.40
C TYR A 19 -0.99 -9.63 4.49
N SER A 20 -0.05 -9.95 5.38
CA SER A 20 0.45 -11.31 5.64
C SER A 20 0.41 -11.72 7.10
N GLY A 21 0.41 -10.77 8.04
CA GLY A 21 0.55 -11.08 9.46
C GLY A 21 0.09 -9.98 10.41
N GLY A 22 0.62 -10.02 11.64
CA GLY A 22 0.17 -9.18 12.75
C GLY A 22 0.42 -7.68 12.57
N LEU A 23 1.43 -7.30 11.78
CA LEU A 23 1.71 -5.89 11.49
C LEU A 23 0.57 -5.27 10.65
N GLY A 24 0.11 -5.98 9.63
CA GLY A 24 -1.03 -5.57 8.80
C GLY A 24 -2.35 -5.60 9.55
N VAL A 25 -2.57 -6.61 10.41
CA VAL A 25 -3.76 -6.65 11.29
C VAL A 25 -3.79 -5.43 12.20
N LEU A 26 -2.67 -5.09 12.84
CA LEU A 26 -2.57 -3.91 13.70
C LEU A 26 -2.82 -2.61 12.92
N ALA A 27 -2.26 -2.48 11.71
CA ALA A 27 -2.51 -1.32 10.85
C ALA A 27 -4.01 -1.18 10.49
N GLY A 28 -4.67 -2.30 10.18
CA GLY A 28 -6.10 -2.36 9.95
C GLY A 28 -6.92 -1.93 11.17
N ASP A 29 -6.56 -2.45 12.35
CA ASP A 29 -7.20 -2.08 13.62
C ASP A 29 -7.01 -0.60 13.95
N HIS A 30 -5.83 -0.02 13.68
CA HIS A 30 -5.59 1.42 13.82
C HIS A 30 -6.50 2.24 12.91
N ILE A 31 -6.60 1.87 11.63
CA ILE A 31 -7.45 2.55 10.64
C ILE A 31 -8.92 2.47 11.05
N LYS A 32 -9.39 1.27 11.43
CA LYS A 32 -10.77 1.09 11.90
C LYS A 32 -11.05 1.88 13.17
N SER A 33 -10.12 1.88 14.13
CA SER A 33 -10.24 2.66 15.37
C SER A 33 -10.24 4.16 15.11
N ALA A 34 -9.42 4.65 14.17
CA ALA A 34 -9.39 6.04 13.76
C ALA A 34 -10.73 6.45 13.13
N ALA A 35 -11.30 5.60 12.26
CA ALA A 35 -12.63 5.82 11.71
C ALA A 35 -13.72 5.79 12.80
N ASP A 36 -13.67 4.86 13.75
CA ASP A 36 -14.66 4.83 14.84
C ASP A 36 -14.57 6.06 15.76
N ALA A 37 -13.36 6.59 15.95
CA ALA A 37 -13.10 7.77 16.76
C ALA A 37 -13.30 9.11 16.01
N GLY A 38 -13.44 9.09 14.67
CA GLY A 38 -13.51 10.31 13.85
C GLY A 38 -12.19 11.08 13.78
N VAL A 39 -11.06 10.36 13.83
CA VAL A 39 -9.72 10.95 13.66
C VAL A 39 -9.47 11.19 12.17
N ASP A 40 -8.99 12.38 11.82
CA ASP A 40 -8.59 12.75 10.46
C ASP A 40 -7.28 12.03 10.09
N LEU A 41 -7.42 10.84 9.52
CA LEU A 41 -6.31 9.95 9.14
C LEU A 41 -6.51 9.49 7.70
N VAL A 42 -5.42 9.44 6.95
CA VAL A 42 -5.36 8.86 5.60
C VAL A 42 -4.23 7.85 5.58
N ALA A 43 -4.50 6.63 5.16
CA ALA A 43 -3.51 5.56 5.10
C ALA A 43 -2.99 5.36 3.67
N VAL A 44 -1.73 4.95 3.53
CA VAL A 44 -1.12 4.62 2.24
C VAL A 44 -0.38 3.29 2.33
N THR A 45 -0.57 2.44 1.33
CA THR A 45 0.08 1.14 1.17
C THR A 45 0.33 0.81 -0.31
N LEU A 46 1.06 -0.26 -0.59
CA LEU A 46 1.17 -0.81 -1.94
C LEU A 46 -0.02 -1.72 -2.26
N LEU A 47 -0.43 -1.75 -3.53
CA LEU A 47 -1.35 -2.77 -4.03
C LEU A 47 -0.55 -3.99 -4.49
N TYR A 48 -0.58 -5.08 -3.72
CA TYR A 48 -0.01 -6.36 -4.14
C TYR A 48 -1.07 -7.19 -4.88
N ARG A 49 -0.92 -7.36 -6.19
CA ARG A 49 -1.89 -8.12 -7.02
C ARG A 49 -1.96 -9.59 -6.60
N GLN A 50 -0.88 -10.16 -6.07
CA GLN A 50 -0.77 -11.58 -5.71
C GLN A 50 -0.68 -11.84 -4.20
N GLY A 51 -0.51 -10.80 -3.39
CA GLY A 51 -0.40 -10.92 -1.93
C GLY A 51 0.84 -11.70 -1.47
N TYR A 52 0.73 -12.38 -0.33
CA TYR A 52 1.81 -13.16 0.30
C TYR A 52 1.84 -14.63 -0.14
N GLY A 53 0.69 -15.19 -0.52
CA GLY A 53 0.54 -16.57 -1.02
C GLY A 53 -0.60 -17.33 -0.35
N ILE A 54 -1.26 -18.20 -1.11
CA ILE A 54 -2.30 -19.11 -0.61
C ILE A 54 -1.64 -20.45 -0.30
N GLN A 55 -1.65 -20.84 0.98
CA GLN A 55 -1.05 -22.08 1.47
C GLN A 55 -1.94 -23.28 1.12
N HIS A 56 -1.32 -24.32 0.57
CA HIS A 56 -1.91 -25.65 0.39
C HIS A 56 -1.06 -26.68 1.12
N LEU A 57 -1.73 -27.63 1.76
CA LEU A 57 -1.09 -28.78 2.40
C LEU A 57 -1.62 -30.06 1.74
N ASP A 58 -0.72 -30.87 1.19
CA ASP A 58 -1.11 -32.16 0.63
C ASP A 58 -1.32 -33.23 1.74
N GLU A 59 -1.78 -34.41 1.35
CA GLU A 59 -2.02 -35.53 2.28
C GLU A 59 -0.76 -36.00 3.03
N ARG A 60 0.44 -35.60 2.58
CA ARG A 60 1.73 -35.91 3.20
C ARG A 60 2.25 -34.77 4.07
N GLY A 61 1.50 -33.67 4.19
CA GLY A 61 1.90 -32.47 4.92
C GLY A 61 2.95 -31.63 4.19
N ILE A 62 3.14 -31.81 2.87
CA ILE A 62 4.00 -30.93 2.08
C ILE A 62 3.25 -29.64 1.80
N GLN A 63 3.88 -28.52 2.16
CA GLN A 63 3.39 -27.19 1.85
C GLN A 63 3.73 -26.82 0.40
N THR A 64 2.74 -26.27 -0.28
CA THR A 64 2.89 -25.57 -1.56
C THR A 64 2.11 -24.26 -1.52
N GLU A 65 2.46 -23.33 -2.40
CA GLU A 65 1.85 -22.00 -2.45
C GLU A 65 1.33 -21.72 -3.86
N SER A 66 0.18 -21.05 -3.93
CA SER A 66 -0.32 -20.46 -5.17
C SER A 66 -0.50 -18.97 -5.01
N TYR A 67 -0.20 -18.23 -6.08
CA TYR A 67 -0.32 -16.78 -6.14
C TYR A 67 -1.36 -16.44 -7.20
N ARG A 68 -2.51 -15.93 -6.75
CA ARG A 68 -3.60 -15.57 -7.64
C ARG A 68 -3.68 -14.06 -7.73
N ASP A 69 -3.78 -13.55 -8.95
CA ASP A 69 -4.03 -12.14 -9.20
C ASP A 69 -5.45 -11.73 -8.74
N ILE A 70 -5.56 -10.55 -8.15
CA ILE A 70 -6.83 -9.86 -7.91
C ILE A 70 -7.09 -8.78 -8.97
N ASP A 71 -8.37 -8.62 -9.30
CA ASP A 71 -8.88 -7.42 -9.93
C ASP A 71 -9.26 -6.41 -8.84
N PRO A 72 -8.52 -5.29 -8.69
CA PRO A 72 -8.77 -4.31 -7.64
C PRO A 72 -10.14 -3.67 -7.77
N SER A 73 -10.74 -3.61 -8.97
CA SER A 73 -12.07 -3.02 -9.16
C SER A 73 -13.19 -3.74 -8.39
N HIS A 74 -12.93 -4.97 -7.93
CA HIS A 74 -13.86 -5.69 -7.06
C HIS A 74 -13.84 -5.23 -5.60
N HIS A 75 -12.78 -4.53 -5.16
CA HIS A 75 -12.58 -4.13 -3.76
C HIS A 75 -12.34 -2.62 -3.60
N LEU A 76 -11.78 -1.97 -4.62
CA LEU A 76 -11.22 -0.63 -4.58
C LEU A 76 -11.88 0.26 -5.63
N GLU A 77 -12.00 1.54 -5.29
CA GLU A 77 -12.40 2.61 -6.20
C GLU A 77 -11.17 3.09 -6.99
N ASP A 78 -11.28 3.15 -8.32
CA ASP A 78 -10.28 3.82 -9.15
C ASP A 78 -10.43 5.34 -8.99
N THR A 79 -9.37 6.00 -8.52
CA THR A 79 -9.38 7.45 -8.34
C THR A 79 -9.25 8.22 -9.66
N GLY A 80 -8.82 7.54 -10.74
CA GLY A 80 -8.45 8.14 -12.01
C GLY A 80 -7.14 8.95 -11.95
N ILE A 81 -6.43 8.91 -10.82
CA ILE A 81 -5.18 9.64 -10.60
C ILE A 81 -4.00 8.69 -10.71
N GLU A 82 -2.94 9.19 -11.34
CA GLU A 82 -1.68 8.49 -11.51
C GLU A 82 -0.54 9.39 -11.04
N ILE A 83 0.47 8.78 -10.42
CA ILE A 83 1.72 9.44 -10.06
C ILE A 83 2.86 8.86 -10.88
N SER A 84 3.94 9.63 -11.00
CA SER A 84 5.21 9.10 -11.51
C SER A 84 6.37 9.54 -10.63
N LEU A 85 7.37 8.68 -10.51
CA LEU A 85 8.59 8.93 -9.73
C LEU A 85 9.81 8.37 -10.46
N PRO A 86 10.98 9.04 -10.35
CA PRO A 86 12.21 8.51 -10.90
C PRO A 86 12.66 7.28 -10.10
N LEU A 87 13.00 6.20 -10.79
CA LEU A 87 13.56 4.97 -10.23
C LEU A 87 14.52 4.34 -11.24
N ASP A 88 15.72 3.94 -10.80
CA ASP A 88 16.73 3.27 -11.65
C ASP A 88 17.04 3.97 -13.00
N GLY A 89 16.96 5.30 -13.04
CA GLY A 89 17.19 6.08 -14.27
C GLY A 89 16.03 6.08 -15.26
N ALA A 90 14.85 5.56 -14.88
CA ALA A 90 13.61 5.61 -15.63
C ALA A 90 12.46 6.19 -14.79
N GLN A 91 11.28 6.36 -15.39
CA GLN A 91 10.07 6.76 -14.68
C GLN A 91 9.23 5.54 -14.32
N LEU A 92 8.96 5.37 -13.04
CA LEU A 92 7.96 4.44 -12.51
C LEU A 92 6.62 5.18 -12.46
N TYR A 93 5.59 4.57 -13.02
CA TYR A 93 4.21 5.05 -12.96
C TYR A 93 3.42 4.22 -11.95
N SER A 94 2.50 4.84 -11.21
CA SER A 94 1.62 4.15 -10.28
C SER A 94 0.22 4.72 -10.37
N ARG A 95 -0.78 3.86 -10.55
CA ARG A 95 -2.18 4.23 -10.43
C ARG A 95 -2.59 4.25 -8.96
N LEU A 96 -3.45 5.18 -8.58
CA LEU A 96 -3.96 5.31 -7.22
C LEU A 96 -5.35 4.69 -7.13
N TRP A 97 -5.49 3.71 -6.24
CA TRP A 97 -6.77 3.15 -5.86
C TRP A 97 -7.13 3.57 -4.44
N LYS A 98 -8.41 3.52 -4.09
CA LYS A 98 -8.90 3.92 -2.76
C LYS A 98 -9.90 2.92 -2.19
N MET A 99 -9.85 2.72 -0.88
CA MET A 99 -10.94 2.14 -0.10
C MET A 99 -11.26 3.06 1.08
N SER A 100 -12.55 3.32 1.32
CA SER A 100 -12.99 4.10 2.47
C SER A 100 -13.46 3.18 3.60
N VAL A 101 -12.77 3.21 4.74
CA VAL A 101 -13.12 2.44 5.93
C VAL A 101 -14.11 3.25 6.78
N ASN A 102 -15.31 2.71 6.97
CA ASN A 102 -16.39 3.39 7.68
C ASN A 102 -16.32 3.17 9.20
N GLY A 103 -16.42 4.27 9.94
CA GLY A 103 -16.58 4.30 11.39
C GLY A 103 -18.03 4.11 11.82
N ILE A 104 -18.25 3.71 13.08
CA ILE A 104 -19.59 3.54 13.67
C ILE A 104 -20.41 4.84 13.74
N ASN A 105 -19.73 6.00 13.67
CA ASN A 105 -20.33 7.34 13.74
C ASN A 105 -20.55 7.98 12.35
N GLY A 106 -20.27 7.25 11.27
CA GLY A 106 -20.38 7.74 9.89
C GLY A 106 -19.17 8.54 9.39
N SER A 107 -18.11 8.70 10.20
CA SER A 107 -16.83 9.19 9.70
C SER A 107 -16.07 8.09 8.96
N THR A 108 -15.07 8.47 8.17
CA THR A 108 -14.36 7.57 7.27
C THR A 108 -12.88 7.84 7.30
N VAL A 109 -12.09 6.78 7.12
CA VAL A 109 -10.65 6.87 6.85
C VAL A 109 -10.41 6.29 5.46
N ASP A 110 -9.76 7.07 4.60
CA ASP A 110 -9.38 6.61 3.27
C ASP A 110 -8.04 5.86 3.33
N VAL A 111 -7.98 4.73 2.63
CA VAL A 111 -6.77 3.95 2.40
C VAL A 111 -6.43 4.02 0.92
N ILE A 112 -5.26 4.56 0.60
CA ILE A 112 -4.75 4.74 -0.75
C ILE A 112 -3.78 3.61 -1.08
N PHE A 113 -3.94 3.02 -2.26
CA PHE A 113 -3.10 1.93 -2.74
C PHE A 113 -2.33 2.34 -4.00
N LEU A 114 -1.02 2.09 -3.97
CA LEU A 114 -0.12 2.35 -5.09
C LEU A 114 -0.01 1.09 -5.97
N ASP A 115 -0.52 1.15 -7.19
CA ASP A 115 -0.51 0.06 -8.15
C ASP A 115 0.47 0.30 -9.31
N THR A 116 1.53 -0.50 -9.37
CA THR A 116 2.54 -0.42 -10.44
C THR A 116 2.16 -1.20 -11.69
N ARG A 117 1.04 -1.93 -11.72
CA ARG A 117 0.60 -2.64 -12.93
C ARG A 117 0.00 -1.65 -13.93
N HIS A 118 0.90 -0.95 -14.62
CA HIS A 118 0.61 0.16 -15.53
C HIS A 118 1.24 -0.11 -16.90
N GLU A 119 0.52 0.23 -17.98
CA GLU A 119 0.99 0.07 -19.36
C GLU A 119 2.32 0.77 -19.71
N ASN A 120 2.67 1.85 -19.00
CA ASN A 120 3.90 2.61 -19.21
C ASN A 120 5.07 2.04 -18.42
N ASN A 121 4.82 1.09 -17.51
CA ASN A 121 5.88 0.45 -16.75
C ASN A 121 6.46 -0.73 -17.53
N PRO A 122 7.81 -0.85 -17.59
CA PRO A 122 8.42 -2.11 -17.96
C PRO A 122 8.04 -3.19 -16.95
N GLU A 123 8.16 -4.45 -17.34
CA GLU A 123 7.84 -5.62 -16.50
C GLU A 123 8.55 -5.55 -15.13
N THR A 124 9.82 -5.13 -15.10
CA THR A 124 10.60 -4.96 -13.87
C THR A 124 9.96 -4.01 -12.85
N PHE A 125 9.22 -3.02 -13.32
CA PHE A 125 8.50 -2.05 -12.47
C PHE A 125 7.08 -2.52 -12.16
N ALA A 126 6.39 -3.11 -13.14
CA ALA A 126 5.09 -3.72 -12.91
C ALA A 126 5.15 -4.78 -11.80
N ASN A 127 6.24 -5.56 -11.77
CA ASN A 127 6.42 -6.66 -10.82
C ASN A 127 6.65 -6.20 -9.37
N LEU A 128 6.94 -4.91 -9.12
CA LEU A 128 7.07 -4.37 -7.76
C LEU A 128 5.75 -4.48 -6.98
N GLY A 129 4.60 -4.42 -7.65
CA GLY A 129 3.27 -4.57 -7.08
C GLY A 129 2.70 -5.99 -7.17
N GLU A 130 3.52 -7.03 -7.40
CA GLU A 130 3.02 -8.40 -7.42
C GLU A 130 2.85 -8.97 -6.02
N ARG A 131 3.96 -9.17 -5.30
CA ARG A 131 3.99 -9.96 -4.06
C ARG A 131 4.45 -9.14 -2.86
N LEU A 132 3.72 -9.30 -1.76
CA LEU A 132 4.11 -8.82 -0.45
C LEU A 132 5.26 -9.68 0.08
N TYR A 133 6.36 -9.04 0.48
CA TYR A 133 7.60 -9.72 0.91
C TYR A 133 8.16 -10.72 -0.13
N GLY A 134 7.87 -10.49 -1.41
CA GLY A 134 8.43 -11.27 -2.51
C GLY A 134 9.75 -10.70 -3.03
N GLY A 135 10.51 -11.53 -3.75
CA GLY A 135 11.74 -11.11 -4.40
C GLY A 135 12.96 -11.10 -3.47
N ASP A 136 13.98 -10.35 -3.86
CA ASP A 136 15.23 -10.18 -3.11
C ASP A 136 15.32 -8.76 -2.51
N ASP A 137 16.45 -8.46 -1.86
CA ASP A 137 16.71 -7.13 -1.27
C ASP A 137 16.57 -5.98 -2.28
N SER A 138 16.78 -6.26 -3.58
CA SER A 138 16.68 -5.28 -4.64
C SER A 138 15.21 -4.94 -4.93
N ILE A 139 14.29 -5.90 -4.88
CA ILE A 139 12.85 -5.64 -5.00
C ILE A 139 12.37 -4.93 -3.75
N ARG A 140 12.79 -5.40 -2.58
CA ARG A 140 12.39 -4.84 -1.29
C ARG A 140 12.70 -3.35 -1.19
N ILE A 141 13.93 -2.92 -1.48
CA ILE A 141 14.31 -1.50 -1.36
C ILE A 141 13.52 -0.61 -2.34
N ARG A 142 13.13 -1.14 -3.51
CA ARG A 142 12.31 -0.42 -4.50
C ARG A 142 10.85 -0.31 -4.07
N GLN A 143 10.30 -1.35 -3.45
CA GLN A 143 8.98 -1.31 -2.83
C GLN A 143 8.96 -0.29 -1.68
N GLU A 144 9.98 -0.29 -0.80
CA GLU A 144 10.11 0.69 0.28
C GLU A 144 10.22 2.13 -0.25
N TYR A 145 10.97 2.34 -1.35
CA TYR A 145 11.07 3.63 -2.02
C TYR A 145 9.72 4.08 -2.62
N LEU A 146 9.03 3.20 -3.35
CA LEU A 146 7.69 3.48 -3.88
C LEU A 146 6.71 3.78 -2.75
N LEU A 147 6.70 2.99 -1.69
CA LEU A 147 5.81 3.19 -0.55
C LEU A 147 6.08 4.55 0.12
N GLY A 148 7.34 4.88 0.35
CA GLY A 148 7.73 6.12 1.00
C GLY A 148 7.54 7.34 0.11
N VAL A 149 8.33 7.46 -0.95
CA VAL A 149 8.32 8.62 -1.85
C VAL A 149 7.02 8.68 -2.65
N GLY A 150 6.62 7.56 -3.26
CA GLY A 150 5.36 7.48 -3.99
C GLY A 150 4.15 7.69 -3.09
N GLY A 151 4.21 7.28 -1.81
CA GLY A 151 3.14 7.55 -0.86
C GLY A 151 2.94 9.04 -0.59
N ILE A 152 4.02 9.81 -0.42
CA ILE A 152 3.91 11.27 -0.27
C ILE A 152 3.40 11.92 -1.56
N HIS A 153 3.90 11.50 -2.72
CA HIS A 153 3.42 11.99 -4.02
C HIS A 153 1.94 11.70 -4.26
N ALA A 154 1.45 10.54 -3.79
CA ALA A 154 0.04 10.18 -3.87
C ALA A 154 -0.83 11.12 -3.04
N LEU A 155 -0.39 11.44 -1.81
CA LEU A 155 -1.09 12.39 -0.94
C LEU A 155 -1.13 13.80 -1.58
N ASP A 156 -0.04 14.27 -2.18
CA ASP A 156 -0.02 15.54 -2.91
C ASP A 156 -0.99 15.54 -4.09
N ALA A 157 -0.97 14.47 -4.89
CA ALA A 157 -1.83 14.34 -6.08
C ALA A 157 -3.32 14.30 -5.71
N LEU A 158 -3.63 13.78 -4.52
CA LEU A 158 -4.98 13.77 -3.94
C LEU A 158 -5.31 15.05 -3.17
N SER A 159 -4.41 16.04 -3.13
CA SER A 159 -4.56 17.31 -2.40
C SER A 159 -4.83 17.10 -0.89
N VAL A 160 -4.17 16.10 -0.30
CA VAL A 160 -4.25 15.81 1.14
C VAL A 160 -3.19 16.61 1.89
N ASP A 161 -3.64 17.59 2.68
CA ASP A 161 -2.74 18.35 3.57
C ASP A 161 -2.46 17.55 4.84
N ILE A 162 -1.19 17.19 5.06
CA ILE A 162 -0.76 16.39 6.21
C ILE A 162 -0.14 17.27 7.31
N GLU A 163 -0.42 16.96 8.57
CA GLU A 163 0.24 17.61 9.74
C GLU A 163 1.22 16.68 10.46
N GLY A 164 1.19 15.38 10.17
CA GLY A 164 2.07 14.40 10.78
C GLY A 164 2.14 13.10 9.99
N LEU A 165 3.23 12.37 10.21
CA LEU A 165 3.44 11.04 9.64
C LEU A 165 3.52 10.01 10.75
N HIS A 166 2.77 8.93 10.57
CA HIS A 166 2.96 7.69 11.29
C HIS A 166 3.61 6.67 10.34
N LEU A 167 4.81 6.23 10.69
CA LEU A 167 5.57 5.24 9.93
C LEU A 167 5.44 3.89 10.61
N ASN A 168 4.74 2.95 9.97
CA ASN A 168 4.60 1.61 10.50
C ASN A 168 5.83 0.77 10.11
N GLU A 169 6.79 0.68 11.04
CA GLU A 169 8.07 -0.01 10.88
C GLU A 169 9.05 0.60 9.85
N GLY A 170 10.25 0.02 9.78
CA GLY A 170 11.36 0.52 8.94
C GLY A 170 11.10 0.55 7.44
N HIS A 171 10.11 -0.18 6.93
CA HIS A 171 9.74 -0.19 5.50
C HIS A 171 9.30 1.19 4.98
N CYS A 172 8.90 2.08 5.87
CA CYS A 172 8.35 3.39 5.54
C CYS A 172 9.40 4.51 5.61
N THR A 173 10.68 4.18 5.82
CA THR A 173 11.75 5.17 6.10
C THR A 173 11.93 6.19 4.97
N PHE A 174 11.71 5.80 3.71
CA PHE A 174 11.80 6.73 2.58
C PHE A 174 10.77 7.88 2.65
N ALA A 175 9.63 7.70 3.32
CA ALA A 175 8.66 8.80 3.53
C ALA A 175 9.28 9.92 4.39
N ALA A 176 10.04 9.57 5.44
CA ALA A 176 10.74 10.56 6.25
C ALA A 176 11.83 11.30 5.45
N LEU A 177 12.56 10.57 4.60
CA LEU A 177 13.58 11.18 3.74
C LEU A 177 12.96 12.13 2.71
N GLU A 178 11.82 11.76 2.13
CA GLU A 178 11.08 12.62 1.20
C GLU A 178 10.58 13.88 1.87
N MET A 179 10.04 13.80 3.09
CA MET A 179 9.65 14.96 3.87
C MET A 179 10.84 15.88 4.18
N LEU A 180 11.98 15.33 4.61
CA LEU A 180 13.19 16.13 4.86
C LEU A 180 13.71 16.83 3.60
N ASN A 181 13.56 16.20 2.44
CA ASN A 181 13.94 16.80 1.15
C ASN A 181 13.07 18.00 0.77
N ARG A 182 11.83 18.07 1.28
CA ARG A 182 10.86 19.15 0.99
C ARG A 182 11.02 20.38 1.90
N GLY A 183 11.67 20.22 3.06
CA GLY A 183 11.89 21.29 4.05
C GLY A 183 10.82 21.34 5.13
#